data_AF-A0A1D6FH39-F1
#
_entry.id   AF-A0A1D6FH39-F1
#
_cell.length_a   1.000
_cell.length_b   1.000
_cell.length_c   1.000
_cell.angle_alpha   90.00
_cell.angle_beta   90.00
_cell.angle_gamma   90.00
#
_symmetry.space_group_name_H-M   'P 1'
#
loop_
_entity.id
_entity.type
_entity.pdbx_description
1 polymer ?
#
loop_
_entity_poly.entity_id
_entity_poly.type
_entity_poly.pdbx_seq_one_letter_code
_entity_poly.pdbx_strand_id
1 'polypeptide(L)' 'MVAALADGRLGGAGLDVFEDEPNVPEALLGMDNVVLLPHVGSGTNETRKAMADLVLGNLEAHVLSKPLLTPVV' A
#
# COMPACT_ATOMS: atom_id res chain seq x y z
N MET A 1 -10.17 -11.33 11.35
CA MET A 1 -11.02 -10.46 10.51
C MET A 1 -11.95 -11.25 9.61
N VAL A 2 -11.43 -12.12 8.72
CA VAL A 2 -12.22 -12.92 7.75
C VAL A 2 -13.46 -13.58 8.36
N ALA A 3 -13.31 -14.32 9.46
CA ALA A 3 -14.45 -14.95 10.14
C ALA A 3 -15.52 -13.95 10.61
N ALA A 4 -15.15 -12.75 11.04
CA ALA A 4 -16.12 -11.74 11.46
C ALA A 4 -16.95 -11.20 10.29
N LEU A 5 -16.37 -11.11 9.09
CA LEU A 5 -17.08 -10.76 7.86
C LEU A 5 -18.01 -11.88 7.41
N ALA A 6 -17.53 -13.13 7.44
CA ALA A 6 -18.32 -14.30 7.08
C ALA A 6 -19.52 -14.51 8.01
N ASP A 7 -19.33 -14.35 9.33
CA ASP A 7 -20.39 -14.55 10.33
C ASP A 7 -21.31 -13.33 10.50
N GLY A 8 -21.10 -12.25 9.74
CA GLY A 8 -21.88 -11.00 9.83
C GLY A 8 -21.65 -10.16 11.09
N ARG A 9 -20.65 -10.50 11.92
CA ARG A 9 -20.25 -9.69 13.09
C ARG A 9 -19.58 -8.38 12.68
N LEU A 10 -19.01 -8.35 11.48
CA LEU A 10 -18.50 -7.15 10.81
C LEU A 10 -19.31 -6.94 9.53
N GLY A 11 -19.91 -5.76 9.38
CA GLY A 11 -20.81 -5.45 8.26
C GLY A 11 -20.13 -5.44 6.89
N GLY A 12 -18.85 -5.05 6.83
CA GLY A 12 -18.06 -5.05 5.59
C GLY A 12 -16.65 -4.50 5.80
N ALA A 13 -15.83 -4.52 4.74
CA ALA A 13 -14.46 -3.99 4.76
C ALA A 13 -13.99 -3.47 3.38
N GLY A 14 -13.28 -2.35 3.36
CA GLY A 14 -12.49 -1.91 2.21
C GLY A 14 -11.02 -2.14 2.50
N LEU A 15 -10.36 -2.99 1.72
CA LEU A 15 -9.00 -3.46 1.98
C LEU A 15 -8.11 -3.09 0.78
N ASP A 16 -7.13 -2.22 1.01
CA ASP A 16 -6.05 -1.95 0.05
C ASP A 16 -4.77 -2.74 0.36
N VAL A 17 -4.69 -3.34 1.56
CA VAL A 17 -3.52 -4.10 2.00
C VAL A 17 -3.91 -5.46 2.56
N PHE A 18 -2.98 -6.41 2.48
CA PHE A 18 -3.10 -7.75 3.03
C PHE A 18 -1.84 -8.11 3.83
N GLU A 19 -1.96 -9.07 4.75
CA GLU A 19 -0.84 -9.47 5.60
C GLU A 19 0.27 -10.19 4.81
N ASP A 20 -0.10 -10.95 3.78
CA ASP A 20 0.81 -11.72 2.93
C ASP A 20 0.64 -11.33 1.45
N GLU A 21 0.89 -10.07 1.11
CA GLU A 21 0.76 -9.61 -0.28
C GLU A 21 1.78 -10.28 -1.22
N PRO A 22 1.38 -10.65 -2.47
CA PRO A 22 0.10 -10.34 -3.11
C PRO A 22 -1.01 -11.39 -2.86
N ASN A 23 -0.80 -12.34 -1.93
CA ASN A 23 -1.77 -13.39 -1.63
C ASN A 23 -2.95 -12.82 -0.83
N VAL A 24 -4.15 -13.05 -1.36
CA VAL A 24 -5.41 -12.66 -0.70
C VAL A 24 -6.09 -13.92 -0.18
N PRO A 25 -6.60 -13.93 1.07
CA PRO A 25 -7.41 -15.04 1.56
C PRO A 25 -8.60 -15.33 0.62
N GLU A 26 -8.66 -16.55 0.08
CA GLU A 26 -9.67 -16.95 -0.92
C GLU A 26 -11.11 -16.69 -0.45
N ALA A 27 -11.36 -16.85 0.86
CA ALA A 27 -12.66 -16.59 1.47
C ALA A 27 -13.17 -15.15 1.25
N LEU A 28 -12.30 -14.16 1.05
CA LEU A 28 -12.69 -12.77 0.81
C LEU A 28 -13.14 -12.54 -0.65
N LEU A 29 -12.68 -13.34 -1.61
CA LEU A 29 -12.92 -13.11 -3.04
C LEU A 29 -14.39 -13.29 -3.44
N GLY A 30 -15.15 -14.09 -2.68
CA GLY A 30 -16.57 -14.34 -2.92
C GLY A 30 -17.52 -13.51 -2.05
N MET A 31 -17.02 -12.57 -1.25
CA MET A 31 -17.84 -11.77 -0.34
C MET A 31 -18.35 -10.49 -1.02
N ASP A 32 -19.66 -10.27 -1.01
CA ASP A 32 -20.26 -9.03 -1.55
C ASP A 32 -20.07 -7.82 -0.61
N ASN A 33 -19.74 -8.06 0.66
CA ASN A 33 -19.55 -7.01 1.67
C ASN A 33 -18.10 -6.53 1.79
N VAL A 34 -17.25 -6.84 0.81
CA VAL A 34 -15.87 -6.35 0.77
C VAL A 34 -15.50 -5.72 -0.56
N VAL A 35 -14.55 -4.78 -0.50
CA VAL A 35 -13.86 -4.26 -1.68
C VAL A 35 -12.37 -4.52 -1.48
N LEU A 36 -11.75 -5.15 -2.47
CA LEU A 36 -10.35 -5.59 -2.43
C LEU A 36 -9.57 -4.83 -3.50
N LEU A 37 -8.51 -4.13 -3.09
CA LEU A 37 -7.62 -3.38 -3.97
C LEU A 37 -6.18 -3.91 -3.86
N PRO A 38 -5.42 -3.95 -4.96
CA PRO A 38 -4.07 -4.52 -4.97
C PRO A 38 -3.00 -3.49 -4.58
N HIS A 39 -3.06 -2.95 -3.35
CA HIS A 39 -2.09 -2.00 -2.81
C HIS A 39 -1.84 -0.77 -3.70
N VAL A 40 -2.93 -0.09 -4.05
CA VAL A 40 -2.93 1.06 -4.96
C VAL A 40 -3.01 2.41 -4.24
N GLY A 41 -2.90 2.44 -2.91
CA GLY A 41 -3.02 3.67 -2.11
C GLY A 41 -2.10 4.82 -2.55
N SER A 42 -0.88 4.52 -2.99
CA SER A 42 0.06 5.51 -3.56
C SER A 42 0.06 5.57 -5.09
N GLY A 43 -0.74 4.73 -5.75
CA GLY A 43 -0.68 4.40 -7.18
C GLY A 43 -1.24 5.47 -8.14
N THR A 44 -1.16 6.75 -7.82
CA THR A 44 -1.47 7.84 -8.76
C THR A 44 -0.23 8.22 -9.56
N ASN A 45 -0.41 8.77 -10.76
CA ASN A 45 0.71 9.21 -11.59
C ASN A 45 1.52 10.31 -10.90
N GLU A 46 0.82 11.24 -10.25
CA GLU A 46 1.38 12.39 -9.56
C GLU A 46 2.19 11.97 -8.34
N THR A 47 1.63 11.12 -7.47
CA THR A 47 2.30 10.64 -6.26
C THR A 47 3.49 9.76 -6.61
N ARG A 48 3.33 8.82 -7.55
CA ARG A 48 4.46 7.95 -7.95
C ARG A 48 5.60 8.74 -8.59
N LYS A 49 5.30 9.78 -9.39
CA LYS A 49 6.34 10.66 -9.94
C LYS A 49 7.07 11.43 -8.83
N ALA A 50 6.34 12.07 -7.92
CA ALA A 50 6.96 12.82 -6.83
C ALA A 50 7.82 11.95 -5.91
N MET A 51 7.37 10.71 -5.61
CA MET A 51 8.15 9.74 -4.86
C MET A 51 9.42 9.33 -5.60
N ALA A 52 9.34 9.08 -6.91
CA ALA A 52 10.51 8.75 -7.73
C ALA A 52 11.54 9.90 -7.77
N ASP A 53 11.06 11.14 -7.98
CA ASP A 53 11.90 12.33 -7.95
C ASP A 53 12.60 12.49 -6.60
N LEU A 54 11.91 12.21 -5.48
CA LEU A 54 12.50 12.26 -4.13
C LEU A 54 13.57 11.18 -3.91
N VAL A 55 13.35 9.96 -4.41
CA VAL A 55 14.36 8.88 -4.34
C VAL A 55 15.61 9.28 -5.12
N LEU A 56 15.44 9.76 -6.37
CA LEU A 56 16.55 10.20 -7.21
C LEU A 56 17.30 11.39 -6.59
N GLY A 57 16.57 12.36 -6.02
CA GLY A 57 17.18 13.50 -5.32
C GLY A 57 18.00 13.10 -4.10
N ASN A 58 17.60 12.07 -3.35
CA ASN A 58 18.41 11.54 -2.26
C ASN A 58 19.69 10.86 -2.77
N LEU A 59 19.62 10.09 -3.86
CA LEU A 59 20.79 9.47 -4.47
C LEU A 59 21.77 10.51 -5.01
N GLU A 60 21.26 11.54 -5.69
CA GLU A 60 22.06 12.67 -6.18
C GLU A 60 22.77 13.39 -5.02
N ALA A 61 22.03 13.71 -3.95
CA ALA A 61 22.61 14.34 -2.76
C ALA A 61 23.72 13.48 -2.15
N HIS A 62 23.50 12.17 -2.04
CA HIS A 62 24.48 11.23 -1.50
C HIS A 62 25.79 11.22 -2.32
N VAL A 63 25.71 11.05 -3.64
CA VAL A 63 26.91 10.97 -4.49
C VAL A 63 27.67 12.30 -4.56
N LEU A 64 26.98 13.43 -4.35
CA LEU A 64 27.58 14.75 -4.26
C LEU A 64 28.05 15.13 -2.85
N SER A 65 27.99 14.21 -1.88
CA SER A 65 28.32 14.47 -0.47
C SER A 65 27.55 15.67 0.12
N LYS A 66 26.30 15.86 -0.31
CA LYS A 66 25.35 16.83 0.23
C LYS A 66 24.44 16.15 1.28
N PRO A 67 23.83 16.92 2.19
CA PRO A 67 22.80 16.38 3.09
C PRO A 67 21.66 15.71 2.32
N LEU A 68 21.18 14.57 2.82
CA LEU A 68 20.05 13.85 2.23
C LEU A 68 18.75 14.66 2.40
N LEU A 69 17.81 14.47 1.46
CA LEU A 69 16.53 15.17 1.48
C LEU A 69 15.59 14.59 2.55
N THR A 70 15.57 13.26 2.70
CA THR A 70 14.68 12.56 3.66
C THR A 70 15.42 11.39 4.34
N PRO A 71 16.38 11.66 5.24
CA PRO A 71 17.09 10.64 6.02
C PRO A 71 16.20 9.99 7.09
N VAL A 72 16.51 8.75 7.48
CA VAL A 72 15.75 7.97 8.48
C VAL A 72 16.62 7.40 9.60
N VAL A 73 17.86 7.00 9.29
CA VAL A 73 18.83 6.42 10.24
C VAL A 73 19.84 7.45 10.74
#